data_AF-A0AAU7K8Q7-F1
#
_entry.id   AF-A0AAU7K8Q7-F1
#
_cell.length_a   1.000
_cell.length_b   1.000
_cell.length_c   1.000
_cell.angle_alpha   90.00
_cell.angle_beta   90.00
_cell.angle_gamma   90.00
#
_symmetry.space_group_name_H-M   'P 1'
#
loop_
_entity.id
_entity.type
_entity.pdbx_description
1 polymer ?
#
loop_
_entity_poly.entity_id
_entity_poly.type
_entity_poly.pdbx_seq_one_letter_code
_entity_poly.pdbx_strand_id
1 'polypeptide(L)'
;MSVAYKDLNSNDPHHRHVPHLFALHPGRQITALGTPELANAARKTLELRGDDGTGWSIAWKENFLARLRAGDHAHKLLSYQLRLTSQTETVMADARGTYANLFDAHPPFQIDGNFGAVSGMTEMLLQSMESYTSGDGQDAYILDLLPALPSAWPDGFITGLKARGSFEVSLKWKGEKLLGGTIKSLNGEPFKSGHQIRLKLKG
;
A
#
# COMPACT_ATOMS: atom_id res chain seq x y z
N MET A 1 -1.80 23.49 1.01
CA MET A 1 -3.17 23.91 1.41
C MET A 1 -4.22 23.93 0.28
N SER A 2 -3.96 23.47 -0.96
CA SER A 2 -4.90 23.74 -2.09
C SER A 2 -5.66 22.54 -2.69
N VAL A 3 -5.35 21.30 -2.33
CA VAL A 3 -5.93 20.11 -3.00
C VAL A 3 -7.17 19.59 -2.28
N ALA A 4 -7.10 19.38 -0.96
CA ALA A 4 -8.26 18.98 -0.15
C ALA A 4 -9.42 20.00 -0.23
N TYR A 5 -9.12 21.29 -0.44
CA TYR A 5 -10.13 22.34 -0.59
C TYR A 5 -10.93 22.25 -1.91
N LYS A 6 -10.31 21.74 -2.99
CA LYS A 6 -11.02 21.54 -4.27
C LYS A 6 -11.97 20.33 -4.20
N ASP A 7 -11.62 19.31 -3.43
CA ASP A 7 -12.47 18.13 -3.23
C ASP A 7 -13.72 18.43 -2.41
N LEU A 8 -13.61 19.28 -1.39
CA LEU A 8 -14.75 19.73 -0.57
C LEU A 8 -15.83 20.48 -1.37
N ASN A 9 -15.42 21.18 -2.43
CA ASN A 9 -16.31 21.96 -3.30
C ASN A 9 -16.66 21.23 -4.60
N SER A 10 -16.38 19.93 -4.69
CA SER A 10 -16.76 19.10 -5.85
C SER A 10 -18.24 18.75 -5.80
N ASN A 11 -18.89 18.71 -6.97
CA ASN A 11 -20.25 18.17 -7.12
C ASN A 11 -20.32 16.65 -6.88
N ASP A 12 -19.16 15.98 -6.79
CA ASP A 12 -19.01 14.56 -6.45
C ASP A 12 -17.80 14.41 -5.48
N PRO A 13 -18.00 14.60 -4.16
CA PRO A 13 -16.93 14.50 -3.18
C PRO A 13 -16.46 13.04 -2.97
N HIS A 14 -17.29 12.06 -3.32
CA HIS A 14 -17.02 10.62 -3.19
C HIS A 14 -16.55 9.98 -4.50
N HIS A 15 -16.08 10.80 -5.44
CA HIS A 15 -15.67 10.34 -6.76
C HIS A 15 -14.62 9.23 -6.66
N ARG A 16 -14.83 8.14 -7.44
CA ARG A 16 -13.95 6.96 -7.47
C ARG A 16 -12.50 7.24 -7.87
N HIS A 17 -12.24 8.33 -8.61
CA HIS A 17 -10.86 8.73 -8.93
C HIS A 17 -10.27 9.67 -7.87
N VAL A 18 -9.00 9.44 -7.53
CA VAL A 18 -8.24 10.30 -6.62
C VAL A 18 -6.87 10.68 -7.23
N PRO A 19 -6.85 11.25 -8.46
CA PRO A 19 -5.62 11.38 -9.25
C PRO A 19 -4.59 12.34 -8.65
N HIS A 20 -5.04 13.29 -7.84
CA HIS A 20 -4.18 14.22 -7.14
C HIS A 20 -3.38 13.54 -6.00
N LEU A 21 -3.70 12.30 -5.64
CA LEU A 21 -2.88 11.45 -4.77
C LEU A 21 -1.89 10.56 -5.54
N PHE A 22 -1.74 10.72 -6.86
CA PHE A 22 -0.71 10.00 -7.63
C PHE A 22 0.70 10.15 -7.01
N ALA A 23 1.01 11.33 -6.47
CA ALA A 23 2.26 11.64 -5.78
C ALA A 23 2.53 10.77 -4.53
N LEU A 24 1.48 10.18 -3.93
CA LEU A 24 1.53 9.24 -2.81
C LEU A 24 1.68 7.79 -3.29
N HIS A 25 0.89 7.38 -4.29
CA HIS A 25 0.99 6.08 -4.95
C HIS A 25 0.44 6.12 -6.38
N PRO A 26 1.15 5.60 -7.39
CA PRO A 26 2.43 4.89 -7.30
C PRO A 26 3.66 5.81 -7.16
N GLY A 27 3.46 7.13 -7.09
CA GLY A 27 4.52 8.11 -6.84
C GLY A 27 5.22 7.92 -5.49
N ARG A 28 6.20 8.78 -5.23
CA ARG A 28 7.03 8.76 -4.01
C ARG A 28 7.39 10.17 -3.52
N GLN A 29 6.63 11.17 -3.94
CA GLN A 29 6.83 12.57 -3.56
C GLN A 29 6.12 12.88 -2.23
N ILE A 30 5.06 12.15 -1.92
CA ILE A 30 4.39 12.19 -0.62
C ILE A 30 4.69 10.87 0.08
N THR A 31 5.36 10.94 1.23
CA THR A 31 5.68 9.78 2.07
C THR A 31 5.31 10.07 3.53
N ALA A 32 5.00 9.02 4.29
CA ALA A 32 4.59 9.15 5.68
C ALA A 32 5.73 9.67 6.56
N LEU A 33 6.98 9.30 6.26
CA LEU A 33 8.15 9.73 7.04
C LEU A 33 8.78 11.02 6.52
N GLY A 34 8.90 11.17 5.20
CA GLY A 34 9.60 12.30 4.55
C GLY A 34 8.76 13.56 4.41
N THR A 35 7.44 13.45 4.27
CA THR A 35 6.54 14.61 4.09
C THR A 35 5.27 14.50 4.96
N PRO A 36 5.39 14.49 6.30
CA PRO A 36 4.28 14.20 7.20
C PRO A 36 3.08 15.16 7.04
N GLU A 37 3.33 16.44 6.76
CA GLU A 37 2.25 17.42 6.51
C GLU A 37 1.42 17.07 5.27
N LEU A 38 2.09 16.69 4.17
CA LEU A 38 1.41 16.27 2.93
C LEU A 38 0.73 14.92 3.10
N ALA A 39 1.33 14.00 3.86
CA ALA A 39 0.72 12.71 4.19
C ALA A 39 -0.57 12.89 4.99
N ASN A 40 -0.60 13.81 5.96
CA ASN A 40 -1.81 14.14 6.72
C ASN A 40 -2.88 14.80 5.83
N ALA A 41 -2.50 15.67 4.90
CA ALA A 41 -3.44 16.20 3.91
C ALA A 41 -4.02 15.09 3.01
N ALA A 42 -3.20 14.12 2.61
CA ALA A 42 -3.65 12.96 1.83
C ALA A 42 -4.61 12.05 2.62
N ARG A 43 -4.36 11.81 3.92
CA ARG A 43 -5.33 11.13 4.79
C ARG A 43 -6.67 11.85 4.78
N LYS A 44 -6.65 13.18 4.91
CA LYS A 44 -7.89 13.95 4.94
C LYS A 44 -8.67 13.84 3.63
N THR A 45 -7.97 13.86 2.50
CA THR A 45 -8.57 13.58 1.19
C THR A 45 -9.23 12.21 1.15
N LEU A 46 -8.57 11.16 1.64
CA LEU A 46 -9.15 9.80 1.65
C LEU A 46 -10.40 9.70 2.53
N GLU A 47 -10.39 10.34 3.70
CA GLU A 47 -11.57 10.43 4.58
C GLU A 47 -12.75 11.08 3.86
N LEU A 48 -12.51 12.18 3.13
CA LEU A 48 -13.54 12.89 2.37
C LEU A 48 -14.05 12.08 1.19
N ARG A 49 -13.15 11.38 0.49
CA ARG A 49 -13.50 10.49 -0.62
C ARG A 49 -14.30 9.27 -0.16
N GLY A 50 -14.06 8.80 1.07
CA GLY A 50 -14.68 7.61 1.62
C GLY A 50 -14.12 6.31 1.04
N ASP A 51 -14.64 5.20 1.57
CA ASP A 51 -14.11 3.85 1.35
C ASP A 51 -14.76 3.12 0.16
N ASP A 52 -15.79 3.71 -0.45
CA ASP A 52 -16.52 3.12 -1.58
C ASP A 52 -15.84 3.47 -2.91
N GLY A 53 -16.22 2.76 -3.98
CA GLY A 53 -15.66 2.88 -5.31
C GLY A 53 -15.54 1.49 -5.94
N THR A 54 -15.32 1.51 -7.25
CA THR A 54 -15.10 0.34 -8.12
C THR A 54 -13.92 -0.51 -7.65
N GLY A 55 -13.80 -1.75 -8.14
CA GLY A 55 -12.70 -2.67 -7.79
C GLY A 55 -11.31 -2.02 -7.83
N TRP A 56 -10.90 -1.39 -8.95
CA TRP A 56 -9.65 -0.62 -9.00
C TRP A 56 -9.59 0.56 -8.03
N SER A 57 -10.69 1.24 -7.74
CA SER A 57 -10.71 2.41 -6.88
C SER A 57 -10.39 2.01 -5.44
N ILE A 58 -10.99 0.91 -4.98
CA ILE A 58 -10.72 0.32 -3.68
C ILE A 58 -9.30 -0.18 -3.60
N ALA A 59 -8.84 -0.91 -4.62
CA ALA A 59 -7.46 -1.40 -4.65
C ALA A 59 -6.45 -0.24 -4.63
N TRP A 60 -6.73 0.88 -5.31
CA TRP A 60 -5.85 2.06 -5.29
C TRP A 60 -5.85 2.74 -3.91
N LYS A 61 -7.03 2.86 -3.27
CA LYS A 61 -7.16 3.37 -1.90
C LYS A 61 -6.48 2.47 -0.86
N GLU A 62 -6.51 1.15 -1.05
CA GLU A 62 -5.75 0.20 -0.22
C GLU A 62 -4.26 0.53 -0.28
N ASN A 63 -3.70 0.72 -1.49
CA ASN A 63 -2.30 1.11 -1.65
C ASN A 63 -2.00 2.47 -1.00
N PHE A 64 -2.90 3.46 -1.11
CA PHE A 64 -2.73 4.74 -0.43
C PHE A 64 -2.71 4.59 1.10
N LEU A 65 -3.61 3.80 1.67
CA LEU A 65 -3.69 3.57 3.11
C LEU A 65 -2.46 2.81 3.62
N ALA A 66 -1.98 1.82 2.86
CA ALA A 66 -0.72 1.14 3.14
C ALA A 66 0.45 2.13 3.18
N ARG A 67 0.57 3.01 2.17
CA ARG A 67 1.60 4.09 2.11
C ARG A 67 1.50 5.09 3.25
N LEU A 68 0.30 5.26 3.78
CA LEU A 68 0.03 6.10 4.95
C LEU A 68 0.11 5.29 6.26
N ARG A 69 0.65 4.06 6.27
CA ARG A 69 0.81 3.25 7.49
C ARG A 69 -0.51 2.99 8.24
N ALA A 70 -1.63 2.96 7.51
CA ALA A 70 -2.97 2.73 8.05
C ALA A 70 -3.41 1.28 7.78
N GLY A 71 -2.69 0.31 8.35
CA GLY A 71 -2.83 -1.11 8.05
C GLY A 71 -4.23 -1.68 8.21
N ASP A 72 -4.89 -1.37 9.34
CA ASP A 72 -6.26 -1.83 9.59
C ASP A 72 -7.27 -1.28 8.57
N HIS A 73 -7.07 -0.03 8.14
CA HIS A 73 -7.95 0.60 7.15
C HIS A 73 -7.70 0.04 5.75
N ALA A 74 -6.44 -0.19 5.38
CA ALA A 74 -6.11 -0.89 4.14
C ALA A 74 -6.72 -2.31 4.11
N HIS A 75 -6.60 -3.07 5.20
CA HIS A 75 -7.21 -4.39 5.32
C HIS A 75 -8.74 -4.36 5.25
N LYS A 76 -9.39 -3.32 5.81
CA LYS A 76 -10.83 -3.11 5.65
C LYS A 76 -11.21 -2.95 4.18
N LEU A 77 -10.45 -2.18 3.39
CA LEU A 77 -10.71 -2.03 1.96
C LEU A 77 -10.48 -3.34 1.19
N LEU A 78 -9.43 -4.10 1.52
CA LEU A 78 -9.23 -5.44 0.98
C LEU A 78 -10.45 -6.35 1.24
N SER A 79 -11.04 -6.27 2.43
CA SER A 79 -12.25 -7.04 2.76
C SER A 79 -13.46 -6.65 1.90
N TYR A 80 -13.56 -5.38 1.51
CA TYR A 80 -14.62 -4.91 0.60
C TYR A 80 -14.41 -5.43 -0.82
N GLN A 81 -13.16 -5.50 -1.25
CA GLN A 81 -12.81 -6.06 -2.56
C GLN A 81 -13.08 -7.56 -2.64
N LEU A 82 -12.85 -8.30 -1.55
CA LEU A 82 -13.11 -9.74 -1.46
C LEU A 82 -14.58 -10.12 -1.22
N ARG A 83 -15.51 -9.15 -1.21
CA ARG A 83 -16.95 -9.42 -1.09
C ARG A 83 -17.47 -10.12 -2.34
N LEU A 84 -18.08 -11.29 -2.19
CA LEU A 84 -18.70 -12.03 -3.30
C LEU A 84 -19.78 -11.18 -4.00
N THR A 85 -19.73 -11.11 -5.33
CA THR A 85 -20.77 -10.49 -6.15
C THR A 85 -21.11 -11.33 -7.37
N SER A 86 -22.38 -11.26 -7.79
CA SER A 86 -22.87 -11.81 -9.06
C SER A 86 -23.30 -10.72 -10.04
N GLN A 87 -23.03 -9.45 -9.72
CA GLN A 87 -23.43 -8.31 -10.54
C GLN A 87 -22.57 -8.23 -11.81
N THR A 88 -23.18 -8.41 -12.97
CA THR A 88 -22.50 -8.35 -14.27
C THR A 88 -22.87 -7.11 -15.08
N GLU A 89 -23.88 -6.36 -14.66
CA GLU A 89 -24.26 -5.10 -15.28
C GLU A 89 -23.35 -3.96 -14.81
N THR A 90 -23.20 -2.97 -15.68
CA THR A 90 -22.47 -1.74 -15.35
C THR A 90 -23.30 -0.91 -14.37
N VAL A 91 -22.97 -1.03 -13.08
CA VAL A 91 -23.56 -0.22 -12.00
C VAL A 91 -22.46 0.52 -11.25
N MET A 92 -22.69 1.79 -10.94
CA MET A 92 -21.73 2.61 -10.17
C MET A 92 -22.07 2.63 -8.67
N ALA A 93 -23.31 2.26 -8.30
CA ALA A 93 -23.72 2.09 -6.92
C ALA A 93 -23.31 0.70 -6.43
N ASP A 94 -22.66 0.64 -5.26
CA ASP A 94 -22.13 -0.61 -4.67
C ASP A 94 -21.20 -1.39 -5.61
N ALA A 95 -20.53 -0.65 -6.49
CA ALA A 95 -19.68 -1.14 -7.55
C ALA A 95 -18.37 -1.64 -6.94
N ARG A 96 -18.23 -2.94 -6.67
CA ARG A 96 -17.02 -3.62 -6.18
C ARG A 96 -17.31 -5.07 -5.89
N GLY A 97 -16.24 -5.84 -5.73
CA GLY A 97 -16.29 -7.16 -5.15
C GLY A 97 -15.47 -8.13 -5.96
N THR A 98 -15.70 -9.39 -5.69
CA THR A 98 -15.01 -10.50 -6.31
C THR A 98 -16.05 -11.49 -6.81
N TYR A 99 -15.97 -11.88 -8.07
CA TYR A 99 -16.79 -12.95 -8.62
C TYR A 99 -16.40 -14.32 -8.05
N ALA A 100 -17.24 -15.34 -8.23
CA ALA A 100 -16.97 -16.69 -7.72
C ALA A 100 -15.66 -17.31 -8.24
N ASN A 101 -15.14 -16.83 -9.39
CA ASN A 101 -13.86 -17.22 -9.98
C ASN A 101 -12.68 -16.36 -9.51
N LEU A 102 -12.85 -15.56 -8.46
CA LEU A 102 -11.88 -14.62 -7.90
C LEU A 102 -11.51 -13.43 -8.79
N PHE A 103 -12.25 -13.18 -9.87
CA PHE A 103 -12.06 -11.98 -10.67
C PHE A 103 -12.65 -10.75 -9.99
N ASP A 104 -11.92 -9.64 -10.05
CA ASP A 104 -12.37 -8.35 -9.55
C ASP A 104 -13.56 -7.84 -10.35
N ALA A 105 -14.50 -7.26 -9.64
CA ALA A 105 -15.69 -6.65 -10.19
C ALA A 105 -15.56 -5.13 -10.12
N HIS A 106 -15.55 -4.49 -11.29
CA HIS A 106 -15.83 -3.07 -11.37
C HIS A 106 -17.23 -2.76 -10.82
N PRO A 107 -18.32 -3.49 -11.17
CA PRO A 107 -18.56 -4.45 -12.28
C PRO A 107 -18.77 -3.76 -13.65
N PRO A 108 -18.61 -4.51 -14.79
CA PRO A 108 -18.30 -5.94 -14.89
C PRO A 108 -16.82 -6.26 -14.58
N PHE A 109 -16.34 -7.45 -14.93
CA PHE A 109 -14.94 -7.83 -14.74
C PHE A 109 -13.95 -6.76 -15.23
N GLN A 110 -13.04 -6.37 -14.35
CA GLN A 110 -11.85 -5.58 -14.65
C GLN A 110 -10.67 -6.17 -13.87
N ILE A 111 -9.55 -6.43 -14.53
CA ILE A 111 -8.42 -7.13 -13.90
C ILE A 111 -7.57 -6.21 -13.01
N ASP A 112 -7.73 -4.90 -13.16
CA ASP A 112 -6.96 -3.88 -12.43
C ASP A 112 -7.09 -4.01 -10.91
N GLY A 113 -8.29 -4.29 -10.39
CA GLY A 113 -8.49 -4.53 -8.96
C GLY A 113 -7.71 -5.75 -8.47
N ASN A 114 -7.69 -6.87 -9.21
CA ASN A 114 -6.92 -8.06 -8.80
C ASN A 114 -5.44 -7.73 -8.59
N PHE A 115 -4.82 -7.02 -9.54
CA PHE A 115 -3.41 -6.63 -9.43
C PHE A 115 -3.18 -5.57 -8.35
N GLY A 116 -4.11 -4.63 -8.23
CA GLY A 116 -4.07 -3.60 -7.20
C GLY A 116 -4.12 -4.17 -5.79
N ALA A 117 -4.93 -5.20 -5.54
CA ALA A 117 -5.02 -5.88 -4.25
C ALA A 117 -3.70 -6.56 -3.86
N VAL A 118 -3.06 -7.24 -4.82
CA VAL A 118 -1.73 -7.84 -4.59
C VAL A 118 -0.68 -6.77 -4.28
N SER A 119 -0.73 -5.63 -4.98
CA SER A 119 0.11 -4.48 -4.70
C SER A 119 -0.15 -3.91 -3.30
N GLY A 120 -1.42 -3.76 -2.90
CA GLY A 120 -1.80 -3.23 -1.59
C GLY A 120 -1.34 -4.12 -0.44
N MET A 121 -1.57 -5.43 -0.54
CA MET A 121 -1.05 -6.42 0.41
C MET A 121 0.48 -6.39 0.51
N THR A 122 1.17 -6.22 -0.63
CA THR A 122 2.64 -6.11 -0.65
C THR A 122 3.10 -4.83 0.04
N GLU A 123 2.49 -3.69 -0.26
CA GLU A 123 2.79 -2.37 0.33
C GLU A 123 2.45 -2.31 1.83
N MET A 124 1.50 -3.12 2.33
CA MET A 124 1.26 -3.26 3.78
C MET A 124 2.42 -3.95 4.50
N LEU A 125 3.08 -4.91 3.84
CA LEU A 125 4.12 -5.78 4.42
C LEU A 125 5.55 -5.29 4.18
N LEU A 126 5.80 -4.58 3.07
CA LEU A 126 7.12 -4.07 2.71
C LEU A 126 7.00 -2.81 1.85
N GLN A 127 7.72 -1.76 2.27
CA GLN A 127 7.88 -0.54 1.49
C GLN A 127 9.35 -0.29 1.18
N SER A 128 9.62 0.19 -0.03
CA SER A 128 10.98 0.50 -0.46
C SER A 128 11.06 1.66 -1.45
N MET A 129 10.13 2.60 -1.38
CA MET A 129 10.05 3.76 -2.27
C MET A 129 10.84 4.96 -1.74
N GLU A 130 10.97 5.08 -0.42
CA GLU A 130 11.72 6.15 0.23
C GLU A 130 13.22 5.92 0.03
N SER A 131 13.94 7.02 -0.12
CA SER A 131 15.39 7.01 -0.25
C SER A 131 15.98 8.14 0.57
N TYR A 132 17.23 7.98 0.99
CA TYR A 132 18.00 9.00 1.67
C TYR A 132 19.40 9.06 1.08
N THR A 133 20.04 10.21 1.17
CA THR A 133 21.47 10.33 0.88
C THR A 133 22.23 10.08 2.18
N SER A 134 23.10 9.07 2.23
CA SER A 134 23.92 8.78 3.40
C SER A 134 25.00 9.85 3.60
N GLY A 135 25.63 9.89 4.78
CA GLY A 135 26.65 10.89 5.11
C GLY A 135 27.91 10.84 4.24
N ASP A 136 28.11 9.77 3.48
CA ASP A 136 29.15 9.60 2.46
C ASP A 136 28.71 10.08 1.05
N GLY A 137 27.53 10.70 0.94
CA GLY A 137 26.99 11.26 -0.30
C GLY A 137 26.31 10.26 -1.24
N GLN A 138 26.07 9.01 -0.81
CA GLN A 138 25.42 8.00 -1.66
C GLN A 138 23.91 7.90 -1.41
N ASP A 139 23.13 7.80 -2.48
CA ASP A 139 21.70 7.55 -2.39
C ASP A 139 21.42 6.07 -2.08
N ALA A 140 20.60 5.83 -1.06
CA ALA A 140 20.19 4.50 -0.63
C ALA A 140 18.67 4.43 -0.47
N TYR A 141 18.09 3.26 -0.79
CA TYR A 141 16.68 2.99 -0.53
C TYR A 141 16.47 2.57 0.93
N ILE A 142 15.35 2.99 1.50
CA ILE A 142 14.92 2.58 2.84
C ILE A 142 14.05 1.33 2.68
N LEU A 143 14.44 0.23 3.32
CA LEU A 143 13.60 -0.96 3.43
C LEU A 143 12.77 -0.88 4.71
N ASP A 144 11.51 -0.54 4.56
CA ASP A 144 10.56 -0.35 5.64
C ASP A 144 9.71 -1.62 5.81
N LEU A 145 9.93 -2.31 6.93
CA LEU A 145 9.47 -3.68 7.17
C LEU A 145 8.18 -3.65 7.99
N LEU A 146 7.13 -4.31 7.51
CA LEU A 146 5.80 -4.32 8.12
C LEU A 146 5.25 -2.89 8.38
N PRO A 147 5.36 -1.95 7.41
CA PRO A 147 5.04 -0.54 7.63
C PRO A 147 3.58 -0.28 7.97
N ALA A 148 2.68 -1.16 7.51
CA ALA A 148 1.24 -1.07 7.73
C ALA A 148 0.65 -2.46 8.00
N LEU A 149 1.29 -3.27 8.86
CA LEU A 149 0.76 -4.58 9.23
C LEU A 149 -0.63 -4.44 9.88
N PRO A 150 -1.68 -5.07 9.33
CA PRO A 150 -3.00 -5.07 9.95
C PRO A 150 -3.03 -5.89 11.23
N SER A 151 -3.77 -5.43 12.24
CA SER A 151 -4.06 -6.19 13.47
C SER A 151 -4.78 -7.52 13.20
N ALA A 152 -5.48 -7.62 12.07
CA ALA A 152 -6.09 -8.86 11.58
C ALA A 152 -5.07 -9.95 11.21
N TRP A 153 -3.78 -9.59 11.04
CA TRP A 153 -2.69 -10.52 10.72
C TRP A 153 -1.66 -10.57 11.87
N PRO A 154 -2.05 -11.01 13.08
CA PRO A 154 -1.20 -10.92 14.26
C PRO A 154 0.07 -11.77 14.14
N ASP A 155 -0.02 -12.90 13.43
CA ASP A 155 1.08 -13.83 13.20
C ASP A 155 1.17 -14.16 11.71
N GLY A 156 2.39 -14.30 11.20
CA GLY A 156 2.55 -14.65 9.79
C GLY A 156 3.99 -14.62 9.29
N PHE A 157 4.14 -14.90 8.00
CA PHE A 157 5.40 -14.78 7.29
C PHE A 157 5.16 -14.45 5.81
N ILE A 158 6.16 -13.85 5.18
CA ILE A 158 6.21 -13.60 3.74
C ILE A 158 7.62 -13.87 3.23
N THR A 159 7.75 -14.39 2.03
CA THR A 159 9.06 -14.71 1.43
C THR A 159 9.13 -14.22 -0.01
N GLY A 160 10.33 -13.80 -0.43
CA GLY A 160 10.61 -13.52 -1.84
C GLY A 160 10.16 -12.17 -2.37
N LEU A 161 9.74 -11.23 -1.50
CA LEU A 161 9.37 -9.89 -1.93
C LEU A 161 10.60 -9.16 -2.49
N LYS A 162 10.44 -8.48 -3.63
CA LYS A 162 11.49 -7.68 -4.23
C LYS A 162 11.39 -6.25 -3.72
N ALA A 163 12.54 -5.66 -3.40
CA ALA A 163 12.65 -4.27 -2.99
C ALA A 163 13.61 -3.50 -3.91
N ARG A 164 13.41 -2.19 -4.00
CA ARG A 164 14.32 -1.27 -4.71
C ARG A 164 15.74 -1.39 -4.14
N GLY A 165 16.73 -1.20 -5.00
CA GLY A 165 18.13 -1.53 -4.69
C GLY A 165 18.48 -3.01 -4.92
N SER A 166 17.61 -3.76 -5.64
CA SER A 166 17.83 -5.17 -5.99
C SER A 166 17.95 -6.09 -4.77
N PHE A 167 17.05 -5.93 -3.80
CA PHE A 167 16.98 -6.81 -2.64
C PHE A 167 15.80 -7.79 -2.73
N GLU A 168 15.98 -8.96 -2.15
CA GLU A 168 14.91 -9.91 -1.84
C GLU A 168 14.72 -10.00 -0.33
N VAL A 169 13.49 -9.84 0.11
CA VAL A 169 13.11 -9.73 1.53
C VAL A 169 12.15 -10.84 1.91
N SER A 170 12.43 -11.50 3.03
CA SER A 170 11.53 -12.43 3.68
C SER A 170 11.40 -12.08 5.15
N LEU A 171 10.18 -12.02 5.67
CA LEU A 171 9.87 -11.57 7.03
C LEU A 171 9.01 -12.61 7.74
N LYS A 172 9.15 -12.68 9.06
CA LYS A 172 8.27 -13.43 9.96
C LYS A 172 7.90 -12.53 11.13
N TRP A 173 6.63 -12.55 11.52
CA TRP A 173 6.13 -11.78 12.66
C TRP A 173 5.27 -12.64 13.57
N LYS A 174 5.16 -12.19 14.82
CA LYS A 174 4.31 -12.80 15.84
C LYS A 174 3.81 -11.73 16.81
N GLY A 175 2.53 -11.75 17.16
CA GLY A 175 1.89 -10.73 17.99
C GLY A 175 2.13 -9.32 17.46
N GLU A 176 1.94 -9.14 16.14
CA GLU A 176 2.09 -7.88 15.40
C GLU A 176 3.52 -7.30 15.41
N LYS A 177 4.51 -8.10 15.82
CA LYS A 177 5.91 -7.67 15.91
C LYS A 177 6.80 -8.50 15.01
N LEU A 178 7.71 -7.83 14.31
CA LEU A 178 8.74 -8.48 13.52
C LEU A 178 9.57 -9.42 14.40
N LEU A 179 9.51 -10.71 14.12
CA LEU A 179 10.27 -11.74 14.82
C LEU A 179 11.66 -11.91 14.20
N GLY A 180 11.77 -11.74 12.89
CA GLY A 180 13.02 -11.81 12.14
C GLY A 180 12.79 -11.98 10.64
N GLY A 181 13.87 -12.11 9.88
CA GLY A 181 13.78 -12.20 8.44
C GLY A 181 15.14 -12.36 7.76
N THR A 182 15.11 -12.42 6.43
CA THR A 182 16.30 -12.39 5.58
C THR A 182 16.20 -11.27 4.58
N ILE A 183 17.32 -10.56 4.39
CA ILE A 183 17.51 -9.63 3.28
C ILE A 183 18.68 -10.16 2.46
N LYS A 184 18.42 -10.46 1.19
CA LYS A 184 19.39 -10.96 0.23
C LYS A 184 19.65 -9.87 -0.80
N SER A 185 20.91 -9.49 -0.97
CA SER A 185 21.33 -8.64 -2.09
C SER A 185 21.36 -9.49 -3.37
N LEU A 186 20.71 -9.04 -4.43
CA LEU A 186 20.66 -9.77 -5.70
C LEU A 186 21.77 -9.35 -6.68
N ASN A 187 22.43 -8.23 -6.39
CA ASN A 187 23.51 -7.65 -7.21
C ASN A 187 24.79 -7.36 -6.42
N GLY A 188 24.86 -7.76 -5.14
CA GLY A 188 26.03 -7.56 -4.28
C GLY A 188 26.11 -6.19 -3.60
N GLU A 189 25.10 -5.32 -3.78
CA GLU A 189 25.03 -4.03 -3.08
C GLU A 189 24.94 -4.21 -1.56
N PRO A 190 25.65 -3.38 -0.78
CA PRO A 190 25.71 -3.51 0.67
C PRO A 190 24.40 -3.08 1.32
N PHE A 191 23.92 -3.87 2.27
CA PHE A 191 22.82 -3.49 3.15
C PHE A 191 23.36 -2.75 4.38
N LYS A 192 22.88 -1.52 4.63
CA LYS A 192 23.19 -0.73 5.84
C LYS A 192 21.96 -0.70 6.77
N SER A 193 22.06 -1.24 7.99
CA SER A 193 20.97 -1.19 8.98
C SER A 193 21.11 0.00 9.92
N GLY A 194 20.07 0.84 10.04
CA GLY A 194 20.02 1.95 11.01
C GLY A 194 19.60 1.56 12.43
N HIS A 195 19.12 0.33 12.64
CA HIS A 195 18.67 -0.20 13.94
C HIS A 195 19.19 -1.63 14.15
N GLN A 196 19.39 -2.06 15.40
CA GLN A 196 19.61 -3.47 15.74
C GLN A 196 18.31 -4.25 15.54
N ILE A 197 18.09 -4.75 14.32
CA ILE A 197 17.06 -5.74 14.03
C ILE A 197 17.80 -7.07 13.77
N ARG A 198 17.32 -8.17 14.37
CA ARG A 198 17.84 -9.52 14.07
C ARG A 198 17.39 -9.95 12.67
N LEU A 199 18.08 -9.46 11.64
CA LEU A 199 17.93 -9.89 10.26
C LEU A 199 19.18 -10.67 9.85
N LYS A 200 19.00 -11.83 9.22
CA LYS A 200 20.12 -12.57 8.63
C LYS A 200 20.39 -11.97 7.25
N LEU A 201 21.56 -11.38 7.08
CA LEU A 201 22.05 -10.93 5.77
C LEU A 201 22.64 -12.11 5.03
N LYS A 202 22.22 -12.32 3.79
CA LYS A 202 22.85 -13.26 2.87
C LYS A 202 23.49 -12.45 1.74
N GLY A 203 24.82 -12.50 1.67
CA GLY A 203 25.59 -12.05 0.51
C GLY A 203 25.39 -12.97 -0.68
#